data_AF-A0A972SCF0-F1
#
_entry.id   AF-A0A972SCF0-F1
#
_cell.length_a   1.000
_cell.length_b   1.000
_cell.length_c   1.000
_cell.angle_alpha   90.00
_cell.angle_beta   90.00
_cell.angle_gamma   90.00
#
_symmetry.space_group_name_H-M   'P 1'
#
loop_
_entity.id
_entity.type
_entity.pdbx_description
1 polymer ?
#
loop_
_entity_poly.entity_id
_entity_poly.type
_entity_poly.pdbx_seq_one_letter_code
_entity_poly.pdbx_strand_id
1 'polypeptide(L)'
;MALGMLVFMGFVALSVDGGMILSTRRRAQAAADSAALAAAYARIRNENWQQRAWDVARDNGFDAAQGDVIQVTCETSTGAPCPPTWNYDEEYIRVAITAGRQTAFAQLFTSEELKTTVEAVARVRLNKRPLFGTDAFVALAPHGQGGLSGGIKLNSNSMVIIHNGGMFSNSDDSDKSIWGLATSRVYLDSGQAMKAVGGMSLSHVIVNGTDMSCDLDTSSLPGTLPEGCVPNMSQMPFPPTTYLNQRVPAMPSAPACTEHVSRINMNGGTLGSPGGHDVICVDGDVDLDGVDIKGHVTLVITKQDADVYLDSDMDIDYLDIFMHDGQVKFKAGCDIHADHMHVYSDGDADINILGNTKVKIEDTLFYLMDGHVDWNGNAEAKFCGPPKTDPHGFGGLTMYMVHYSGSPDLHIHGNTDNWIAGTVLAPYATVVYNGNSNNVYSAVSCHGISDPAGYPSQVISYSIKFNGNTYTKVDFNPDLIFTADAPVVEMLK
;
A
#
# COMPACT_ATOMS: atom_id res chain seq x y z
N MET A 1 29.39 -65.13 -29.42
CA MET A 1 28.05 -64.51 -29.45
C MET A 1 27.45 -64.33 -28.06
N ALA A 2 27.49 -65.33 -27.17
CA ALA A 2 26.89 -65.23 -25.82
C ALA A 2 27.40 -64.04 -24.96
N LEU A 3 28.70 -63.76 -24.99
CA LEU A 3 29.31 -62.65 -24.24
C LEU A 3 28.83 -61.26 -24.72
N GLY A 4 28.63 -61.08 -26.03
CA GLY A 4 28.13 -59.82 -26.58
C GLY A 4 26.66 -59.57 -26.24
N MET A 5 25.86 -60.63 -26.15
CA MET A 5 24.44 -60.55 -25.78
C MET A 5 24.25 -60.13 -24.32
N LEU A 6 25.09 -60.64 -23.41
CA LEU A 6 25.12 -60.22 -22.01
C LEU A 6 25.46 -58.74 -21.84
N VAL A 7 26.45 -58.25 -22.60
CA VAL A 7 26.85 -56.84 -22.57
C VAL A 7 25.72 -55.93 -23.08
N PHE A 8 25.08 -56.27 -24.20
CA PHE A 8 23.94 -55.52 -24.72
C PHE A 8 22.75 -55.50 -23.76
N MET A 9 22.42 -56.63 -23.14
CA MET A 9 21.32 -56.73 -22.19
C MET A 9 21.58 -55.89 -20.92
N GLY A 10 22.85 -55.80 -20.47
CA GLY A 10 23.26 -54.89 -19.42
C GLY A 10 23.03 -53.40 -19.76
N PHE A 11 23.34 -52.98 -20.99
CA PHE A 11 23.09 -51.60 -21.43
C PHE A 11 21.60 -51.28 -21.56
N VAL A 12 20.78 -52.22 -22.04
CA VAL A 12 19.32 -52.06 -22.11
C VAL A 12 18.72 -51.95 -20.71
N ALA A 13 19.13 -52.84 -19.78
CA ALA A 13 18.70 -52.80 -18.39
C ALA A 13 19.01 -51.45 -17.73
N LEU A 14 20.24 -50.95 -17.90
CA LEU A 14 20.65 -49.65 -17.39
C LEU A 14 19.86 -48.49 -18.02
N SER A 15 19.57 -48.57 -19.32
CA SER A 15 18.86 -47.51 -20.04
C SER A 15 17.39 -47.42 -19.62
N VAL A 16 16.72 -48.57 -19.42
CA VAL A 16 15.32 -48.63 -19.00
C VAL A 16 15.17 -48.22 -17.54
N ASP A 17 15.94 -48.84 -16.63
CA ASP A 17 15.83 -48.57 -15.20
C ASP A 17 16.36 -47.18 -14.85
N GLY A 18 17.49 -46.78 -15.46
CA GLY A 18 18.04 -45.43 -15.31
C GLY A 18 17.10 -44.36 -15.86
N GLY A 19 16.46 -44.60 -17.00
CA GLY A 19 15.45 -43.71 -17.58
C GLY A 19 14.22 -43.55 -16.66
N MET A 20 13.75 -44.63 -16.07
CA MET A 20 12.59 -44.62 -15.17
C MET A 20 12.88 -43.86 -13.86
N ILE A 21 14.05 -44.08 -13.26
CA ILE A 21 14.49 -43.38 -12.05
C ILE A 21 14.67 -41.88 -12.32
N LEU A 22 15.35 -41.52 -13.41
CA LEU A 22 15.55 -40.12 -13.78
C LEU A 22 14.22 -39.41 -14.08
N SER A 23 13.28 -40.09 -14.74
CA SER A 23 11.94 -39.56 -14.97
C SER A 23 11.17 -39.34 -13.68
N THR A 24 11.21 -40.32 -12.77
CA THR A 24 10.56 -40.23 -11.45
C THR A 24 11.15 -39.08 -10.64
N ARG A 25 12.47 -38.94 -10.61
CA ARG A 25 13.15 -37.84 -9.91
C ARG A 25 12.74 -36.47 -10.44
N ARG A 26 12.61 -36.29 -11.77
CA ARG A 26 12.15 -35.02 -12.36
C ARG A 26 10.71 -34.69 -11.98
N ARG A 27 9.82 -35.69 -12.02
CA ARG A 27 8.42 -35.52 -11.57
C ARG A 27 8.34 -35.20 -10.09
N ALA A 28 9.12 -35.89 -9.26
CA ALA A 28 9.16 -35.68 -7.83
C ALA A 28 9.66 -34.26 -7.51
N GLN A 29 10.69 -33.77 -8.20
CA GLN A 29 11.18 -32.41 -7.99
C GLN A 29 10.10 -31.38 -8.31
N ALA A 30 9.44 -31.49 -9.47
CA ALA A 30 8.35 -30.59 -9.83
C ALA A 30 7.18 -30.62 -8.83
N ALA A 31 6.88 -31.80 -8.27
CA ALA A 31 5.88 -31.96 -7.22
C ALA A 31 6.32 -31.31 -5.91
N ALA A 32 7.60 -31.49 -5.50
CA ALA A 32 8.16 -30.88 -4.30
C ALA A 32 8.18 -29.35 -4.41
N ASP A 33 8.57 -28.80 -5.57
CA ASP A 33 8.60 -27.35 -5.82
C ASP A 33 7.19 -26.75 -5.71
N SER A 34 6.21 -27.39 -6.36
CA SER A 34 4.80 -26.99 -6.32
C SER A 34 4.24 -27.08 -4.90
N ALA A 35 4.55 -28.15 -4.18
CA ALA A 35 4.09 -28.36 -2.81
C ALA A 35 4.72 -27.35 -1.83
N ALA A 36 6.01 -27.05 -1.95
CA ALA A 36 6.70 -26.05 -1.14
C ALA A 36 6.13 -24.65 -1.36
N LEU A 37 5.91 -24.26 -2.62
CA LEU A 37 5.29 -22.98 -2.97
C LEU A 37 3.85 -22.88 -2.43
N ALA A 38 3.04 -23.94 -2.59
CA ALA A 38 1.67 -23.96 -2.09
C ALA A 38 1.60 -23.92 -0.55
N ALA A 39 2.50 -24.63 0.12
CA ALA A 39 2.64 -24.59 1.58
C ALA A 39 2.99 -23.18 2.06
N ALA A 40 3.92 -22.50 1.39
CA ALA A 40 4.31 -21.13 1.69
C ALA A 40 3.14 -20.14 1.53
N TYR A 41 2.34 -20.26 0.47
CA TYR A 41 1.13 -19.46 0.32
C TYR A 41 0.08 -19.74 1.40
N ALA A 42 -0.17 -21.01 1.72
CA ALA A 42 -1.09 -21.38 2.80
C ALA A 42 -0.60 -20.87 4.16
N ARG A 43 0.72 -20.86 4.38
CA ARG A 43 1.35 -20.32 5.59
C ARG A 43 1.08 -18.82 5.76
N ILE A 44 1.26 -18.05 4.68
CA ILE A 44 0.96 -16.60 4.66
C ILE A 44 -0.50 -16.30 5.00
N ARG A 45 -1.42 -17.20 4.63
CA ARG A 45 -2.87 -17.05 4.85
C ARG A 45 -3.34 -17.59 6.21
N ASN A 46 -2.41 -18.04 7.08
CA ASN A 46 -2.74 -18.75 8.31
C ASN A 46 -3.65 -19.98 8.10
N GLU A 47 -3.52 -20.65 6.95
CA GLU A 47 -4.19 -21.91 6.65
C GLU A 47 -3.34 -23.10 7.13
N ASN A 48 -3.88 -24.32 7.02
CA ASN A 48 -3.13 -25.54 7.30
C ASN A 48 -2.13 -25.84 6.16
N TRP A 49 -0.97 -25.18 6.25
CA TRP A 49 0.10 -25.25 5.26
C TRP A 49 0.68 -26.66 5.07
N GLN A 50 0.74 -27.45 6.15
CA GLN A 50 1.17 -28.85 6.07
C GLN A 50 0.22 -29.60 5.15
N GLN A 51 -1.08 -29.60 5.49
CA GLN A 51 -2.10 -30.31 4.70
C GLN A 51 -2.09 -29.87 3.23
N ARG A 52 -1.92 -28.56 2.96
CA ARG A 52 -1.87 -28.06 1.59
C ARG A 52 -0.67 -28.63 0.80
N ALA A 53 0.48 -28.79 1.43
CA ALA A 53 1.64 -29.43 0.82
C ALA A 53 1.37 -30.90 0.46
N TRP A 54 0.73 -31.65 1.38
CA TRP A 54 0.34 -33.05 1.16
C TRP A 54 -0.65 -33.19 -0.01
N ASP A 55 -1.66 -32.33 -0.06
CA ASP A 55 -2.66 -32.35 -1.14
C ASP A 55 -2.02 -32.09 -2.50
N VAL A 56 -1.12 -31.09 -2.61
CA VAL A 56 -0.42 -30.78 -3.87
C VAL A 56 0.53 -31.90 -4.28
N ALA A 57 1.25 -32.52 -3.34
CA ALA A 57 2.09 -33.68 -3.65
C ALA A 57 1.25 -34.86 -4.19
N ARG A 58 0.10 -35.12 -3.57
CA ARG A 58 -0.86 -36.15 -4.00
C ARG A 58 -1.43 -35.88 -5.39
N ASP A 59 -1.82 -34.64 -5.67
CA ASP A 59 -2.35 -34.23 -6.97
C ASP A 59 -1.31 -34.40 -8.09
N ASN A 60 -0.01 -34.35 -7.75
CA ASN A 60 1.10 -34.64 -8.65
C ASN A 60 1.49 -36.14 -8.71
N GLY A 61 0.70 -37.02 -8.11
CA GLY A 61 0.87 -38.47 -8.16
C GLY A 61 1.86 -39.04 -7.15
N PHE A 62 2.18 -38.31 -6.08
CA PHE A 62 2.98 -38.79 -4.95
C PHE A 62 2.10 -38.91 -3.72
N ASP A 63 1.84 -40.14 -3.27
CA ASP A 63 0.89 -40.41 -2.20
C ASP A 63 1.49 -41.37 -1.17
N ALA A 64 1.33 -41.05 0.11
CA ALA A 64 1.71 -41.93 1.20
C ALA A 64 0.99 -43.28 1.15
N ALA A 65 -0.26 -43.32 0.65
CA ALA A 65 -1.00 -44.56 0.43
C ALA A 65 -0.37 -45.47 -0.64
N GLN A 66 0.45 -44.90 -1.54
CA GLN A 66 1.16 -45.62 -2.60
C GLN A 66 2.61 -45.98 -2.21
N GLY A 67 3.01 -45.72 -0.95
CA GLY A 67 4.34 -46.04 -0.43
C GLY A 67 5.38 -44.93 -0.58
N ASP A 68 5.01 -43.76 -1.11
CA ASP A 68 5.89 -42.59 -1.15
C ASP A 68 5.94 -41.93 0.24
N VAL A 69 7.06 -41.28 0.60
CA VAL A 69 7.18 -40.54 1.88
C VAL A 69 7.26 -39.05 1.57
N ILE A 70 6.34 -38.27 2.13
CA ILE A 70 6.34 -36.81 2.03
C ILE A 70 6.70 -36.26 3.42
N GLN A 71 7.73 -35.43 3.50
CA GLN A 71 8.12 -34.74 4.72
C GLN A 71 8.01 -33.25 4.49
N VAL A 72 7.22 -32.58 5.34
CA VAL A 72 6.99 -31.14 5.28
C VAL A 72 7.46 -30.55 6.60
N THR A 73 8.53 -29.75 6.57
CA THR A 73 9.08 -29.09 7.76
C THR A 73 9.13 -27.58 7.56
N CYS A 74 9.07 -26.83 8.67
CA CYS A 74 9.19 -25.39 8.67
C CYS A 74 10.22 -24.97 9.72
N GLU A 75 11.19 -24.15 9.32
CA GLU A 75 12.29 -23.65 10.14
C GLU A 75 12.37 -22.11 10.00
N THR A 76 12.66 -21.38 11.06
CA THR A 76 12.97 -19.94 11.02
C THR A 76 14.40 -19.72 10.52
N SER A 77 14.78 -18.46 10.25
CA SER A 77 16.17 -18.08 9.93
C SER A 77 17.21 -18.50 11.00
N THR A 78 16.78 -18.72 12.24
CA THR A 78 17.61 -19.20 13.35
C THR A 78 17.62 -20.73 13.49
N GLY A 79 16.94 -21.46 12.60
CA GLY A 79 16.81 -22.92 12.63
C GLY A 79 15.83 -23.45 13.68
N ALA A 80 15.04 -22.58 14.31
CA ALA A 80 13.99 -23.00 15.23
C ALA A 80 12.74 -23.46 14.46
N PRO A 81 11.92 -24.39 15.00
CA PRO A 81 10.63 -24.70 14.41
C PRO A 81 9.75 -23.44 14.28
N CYS A 82 9.02 -23.32 13.18
CA CYS A 82 8.13 -22.17 13.00
C CYS A 82 7.03 -22.11 14.08
N PRO A 83 6.63 -20.89 14.52
CA PRO A 83 5.52 -20.70 15.46
C PRO A 83 4.19 -21.25 14.89
N PRO A 84 3.16 -21.49 15.72
CA PRO A 84 1.87 -22.01 15.23
C PRO A 84 1.22 -21.06 14.22
N THR A 85 1.27 -19.76 14.46
CA THR A 85 0.83 -18.69 13.56
C THR A 85 2.06 -18.01 12.96
N TRP A 86 1.96 -17.59 11.69
CA TRP A 86 3.05 -16.84 11.09
C TRP A 86 3.18 -15.49 11.79
N ASN A 87 4.36 -15.20 12.33
CA ASN A 87 4.66 -14.00 13.11
C ASN A 87 5.40 -12.95 12.29
N TYR A 88 5.30 -13.02 10.95
CA TYR A 88 5.89 -12.07 10.02
C TYR A 88 7.42 -12.14 9.88
N ASP A 89 8.08 -13.10 10.54
CA ASP A 89 9.51 -13.37 10.38
C ASP A 89 9.83 -14.16 9.11
N GLU A 90 11.12 -14.18 8.74
CA GLU A 90 11.65 -15.03 7.68
C GLU A 90 11.57 -16.52 8.06
N GLU A 91 10.75 -17.27 7.33
CA GLU A 91 10.51 -18.70 7.52
C GLU A 91 10.86 -19.49 6.24
N TYR A 92 11.33 -20.72 6.42
CA TYR A 92 11.73 -21.64 5.37
C TYR A 92 10.87 -22.90 5.46
N ILE A 93 10.08 -23.16 4.43
CA ILE A 93 9.27 -24.36 4.30
C ILE A 93 9.98 -25.33 3.37
N ARG A 94 10.38 -26.48 3.92
CA ARG A 94 11.06 -27.56 3.21
C ARG A 94 10.06 -28.67 2.93
N VAL A 95 9.98 -29.10 1.68
CA VAL A 95 9.24 -30.29 1.26
C VAL A 95 10.23 -31.30 0.68
N ALA A 96 10.32 -32.47 1.30
CA ALA A 96 11.08 -33.60 0.78
C ALA A 96 10.12 -34.72 0.36
N ILE A 97 10.29 -35.22 -0.87
CA ILE A 97 9.51 -36.35 -1.41
C ILE A 97 10.47 -37.50 -1.67
N THR A 98 10.23 -38.64 -1.04
CA THR A 98 10.92 -39.90 -1.30
C THR A 98 9.97 -40.83 -2.05
N ALA A 99 10.26 -41.10 -3.32
CA ALA A 99 9.50 -42.02 -4.15
C ALA A 99 10.23 -43.35 -4.31
N GLY A 100 9.52 -44.46 -4.11
CA GLY A 100 10.00 -45.82 -4.35
C GLY A 100 9.41 -46.37 -5.64
N ARG A 101 10.25 -46.89 -6.55
CA ARG A 101 9.76 -47.55 -7.77
C ARG A 101 10.47 -48.88 -7.98
N GLN A 102 9.68 -49.90 -8.30
CA GLN A 102 10.18 -51.19 -8.76
C GLN A 102 10.63 -51.03 -10.21
N THR A 103 11.94 -51.15 -10.46
CA THR A 103 12.46 -51.10 -11.84
C THR A 103 12.36 -52.46 -12.52
N ALA A 104 12.55 -52.59 -13.82
CA ALA A 104 12.27 -53.85 -14.52
C ALA A 104 13.40 -54.88 -14.38
N PHE A 105 14.65 -54.42 -14.27
CA PHE A 105 15.83 -55.29 -14.30
C PHE A 105 16.58 -55.33 -12.97
N ALA A 106 16.56 -54.28 -12.15
CA ALA A 106 17.23 -54.28 -10.85
C ALA A 106 16.63 -55.31 -9.88
N GLN A 107 15.36 -55.70 -10.06
CA GLN A 107 14.72 -56.79 -9.29
C GLN A 107 15.47 -58.12 -9.40
N LEU A 108 16.23 -58.31 -10.48
CA LEU A 108 17.02 -59.52 -10.72
C LEU A 108 18.24 -59.62 -9.79
N PHE A 109 18.71 -58.48 -9.27
CA PHE A 109 19.92 -58.37 -8.46
C PHE A 109 19.65 -57.92 -7.02
N THR A 110 18.53 -57.23 -6.80
CA THR A 110 18.07 -56.79 -5.49
C THR A 110 16.55 -56.89 -5.42
N SER A 111 16.01 -57.36 -4.30
CA SER A 111 14.57 -57.35 -4.04
C SER A 111 14.07 -56.01 -3.49
N GLU A 112 14.97 -55.04 -3.27
CA GLU A 112 14.63 -53.74 -2.71
C GLU A 112 14.23 -52.74 -3.79
N GLU A 113 13.22 -51.92 -3.49
CA GLU A 113 12.83 -50.81 -4.34
C GLU A 113 13.90 -49.73 -4.36
N LEU A 114 14.20 -49.20 -5.55
CA LEU A 114 15.09 -48.07 -5.67
C LEU A 114 14.35 -46.80 -5.26
N LYS A 115 14.84 -46.15 -4.21
CA LYS A 115 14.28 -44.92 -3.64
C LYS A 115 15.03 -43.70 -4.15
N THR A 116 14.29 -42.68 -4.56
CA THR A 116 14.84 -41.35 -4.85
C THR A 116 14.20 -40.31 -3.97
N THR A 117 15.03 -39.54 -3.26
CA THR A 117 14.59 -38.39 -2.49
C THR A 117 14.94 -37.11 -3.22
N VAL A 118 13.97 -36.21 -3.30
CA VAL A 118 14.11 -34.83 -3.78
C VAL A 118 13.69 -33.87 -2.68
N GLU A 119 14.16 -32.64 -2.77
CA GLU A 119 13.90 -31.61 -1.78
C GLU A 119 13.69 -30.28 -2.49
N ALA A 120 12.70 -29.53 -2.03
CA ALA A 120 12.42 -28.16 -2.44
C ALA A 120 12.27 -27.29 -1.20
N VAL A 121 12.76 -26.04 -1.28
CA VAL A 121 12.67 -25.09 -0.17
C VAL A 121 12.06 -23.78 -0.66
N ALA A 122 10.92 -23.41 -0.07
CA ALA A 122 10.30 -22.11 -0.27
C ALA A 122 10.59 -21.23 0.96
N ARG A 123 11.05 -20.01 0.71
CA ARG A 123 11.24 -18.97 1.71
C ARG A 123 10.04 -18.04 1.71
N VAL A 124 9.51 -17.76 2.89
CA VAL A 124 8.52 -16.72 3.16
C VAL A 124 9.21 -15.60 3.93
N ARG A 125 9.11 -14.37 3.43
CA ARG A 125 9.57 -13.18 4.15
C ARG A 125 8.65 -12.00 3.88
N LEU A 126 8.72 -10.99 4.72
CA LEU A 126 8.17 -9.69 4.37
C LEU A 126 9.12 -8.92 3.45
N ASN A 127 8.53 -8.22 2.49
CA ASN A 127 9.22 -7.19 1.74
C ASN A 127 8.41 -5.90 1.86
N LYS A 128 9.05 -4.84 2.35
CA LYS A 128 8.46 -3.51 2.37
C LYS A 128 8.41 -3.01 0.94
N ARG A 129 7.20 -2.87 0.40
CA ARG A 129 6.98 -2.30 -0.93
C ARG A 129 5.90 -1.23 -0.84
N PRO A 130 5.96 -0.21 -1.70
CA PRO A 130 4.83 0.69 -1.89
C PRO A 130 3.57 -0.13 -2.22
N LEU A 131 2.43 0.30 -1.68
CA LEU A 131 1.17 -0.48 -1.75
C LEU A 131 0.75 -0.83 -3.19
N PHE A 132 0.99 0.08 -4.13
CA PHE A 132 0.63 -0.06 -5.55
C PHE A 132 1.83 0.14 -6.49
N GLY A 133 3.00 -0.33 -6.05
CA GLY A 133 4.23 -0.21 -6.85
C GLY A 133 4.59 1.25 -7.10
N THR A 134 4.89 1.60 -8.36
CA THR A 134 5.33 2.96 -8.74
C THR A 134 4.18 3.89 -9.14
N ASP A 135 2.91 3.50 -8.94
CA ASP A 135 1.80 4.38 -9.30
C ASP A 135 1.63 5.49 -8.26
N ALA A 136 1.73 6.73 -8.74
CA ALA A 136 1.55 7.94 -7.95
C ALA A 136 0.07 8.17 -7.61
N PHE A 137 -0.82 7.96 -8.58
CA PHE A 137 -2.27 8.07 -8.40
C PHE A 137 -2.94 6.73 -8.64
N VAL A 138 -3.74 6.29 -7.68
CA VAL A 138 -4.43 5.00 -7.72
C VAL A 138 -5.89 5.21 -7.33
N ALA A 139 -6.80 5.01 -8.28
CA ALA A 139 -8.23 4.95 -8.04
C ALA A 139 -8.68 3.49 -7.89
N LEU A 140 -9.33 3.17 -6.78
CA LEU A 140 -9.67 1.80 -6.40
C LEU A 140 -11.08 1.37 -6.78
N ALA A 141 -12.00 2.29 -7.10
CA ALA A 141 -13.39 1.89 -7.29
C ALA A 141 -13.49 0.84 -8.42
N PRO A 142 -14.18 -0.29 -8.16
CA PRO A 142 -14.26 -1.37 -9.13
C PRO A 142 -15.14 -1.00 -10.33
N HIS A 143 -16.17 -0.18 -10.13
CA HIS A 143 -17.17 0.09 -11.15
C HIS A 143 -17.37 1.58 -11.42
N GLY A 144 -17.65 1.91 -12.68
CA GLY A 144 -18.13 3.24 -13.06
C GLY A 144 -19.58 3.44 -12.64
N GLN A 145 -19.87 4.45 -11.81
CA GLN A 145 -21.24 4.83 -11.45
C GLN A 145 -21.90 5.66 -12.57
N GLY A 146 -22.24 5.02 -13.70
CA GLY A 146 -23.25 5.49 -14.67
C GLY A 146 -23.18 6.94 -15.17
N GLY A 147 -22.01 7.59 -15.11
CA GLY A 147 -21.85 8.99 -15.48
C GLY A 147 -21.10 9.85 -14.47
N LEU A 148 -19.87 9.44 -14.10
CA LEU A 148 -18.88 10.16 -13.26
C LEU A 148 -18.89 9.75 -11.78
N SER A 149 -18.18 8.67 -11.43
CA SER A 149 -17.44 8.47 -10.17
C SER A 149 -17.00 7.00 -10.12
N GLY A 150 -15.70 6.74 -10.12
CA GLY A 150 -15.14 5.40 -9.93
C GLY A 150 -13.69 5.27 -10.37
N GLY A 151 -13.26 6.08 -11.34
CA GLY A 151 -11.89 6.09 -11.82
C GLY A 151 -11.14 7.39 -11.50
N ILE A 152 -10.25 7.78 -12.43
CA ILE A 152 -9.55 9.07 -12.37
C ILE A 152 -10.17 10.03 -13.38
N LYS A 153 -10.51 11.23 -12.91
CA LYS A 153 -11.25 12.22 -13.69
C LYS A 153 -10.51 13.55 -13.78
N LEU A 154 -10.31 14.05 -15.00
CA LEU A 154 -9.69 15.34 -15.30
C LEU A 154 -10.70 16.30 -15.95
N ASN A 155 -11.27 17.22 -15.15
CA ASN A 155 -12.23 18.21 -15.65
C ASN A 155 -11.56 19.50 -16.10
N SER A 156 -12.21 20.17 -17.06
CA SER A 156 -11.84 21.52 -17.51
C SER A 156 -10.41 21.58 -18.05
N ASN A 157 -9.54 22.46 -17.53
CA ASN A 157 -8.15 22.62 -18.00
C ASN A 157 -7.16 22.08 -16.97
N SER A 158 -7.50 21.01 -16.25
CA SER A 158 -6.61 20.41 -15.27
C SER A 158 -5.32 19.89 -15.93
N MET A 159 -4.18 20.20 -15.34
CA MET A 159 -2.87 19.69 -15.70
C MET A 159 -2.32 18.82 -14.57
N VAL A 160 -1.96 17.59 -14.90
CA VAL A 160 -1.33 16.64 -13.98
C VAL A 160 0.07 16.30 -14.52
N ILE A 161 1.11 16.44 -13.72
CA ILE A 161 2.49 16.08 -14.07
C ILE A 161 2.98 15.02 -13.11
N ILE A 162 3.50 13.91 -13.62
CA ILE A 162 3.97 12.80 -12.79
C ILE A 162 5.38 12.42 -13.22
N HIS A 163 6.31 12.55 -12.29
CA HIS A 163 7.67 12.08 -12.43
C HIS A 163 7.89 10.79 -11.63
N ASN A 164 8.73 9.91 -12.17
CA ASN A 164 9.10 8.62 -11.57
C ASN A 164 7.94 7.67 -11.19
N GLY A 165 6.71 7.95 -11.63
CA GLY A 165 5.54 7.16 -11.30
C GLY A 165 4.44 7.19 -12.35
N GLY A 166 3.45 6.31 -12.16
CA GLY A 166 2.32 6.11 -13.07
C GLY A 166 0.96 6.53 -12.51
N MET A 167 -0.09 6.28 -13.28
CA MET A 167 -1.48 6.39 -12.84
C MET A 167 -2.16 5.04 -13.01
N PHE A 168 -3.02 4.67 -12.07
CA PHE A 168 -3.79 3.43 -12.14
C PHE A 168 -5.27 3.68 -11.79
N SER A 169 -6.17 3.12 -12.59
CA SER A 169 -7.61 3.07 -12.29
C SER A 169 -8.13 1.63 -12.32
N ASN A 170 -8.76 1.21 -11.21
CA ASN A 170 -9.36 -0.11 -11.06
C ASN A 170 -10.77 -0.24 -11.69
N SER A 171 -11.34 0.88 -12.14
CA SER A 171 -12.71 0.92 -12.66
C SER A 171 -12.83 0.16 -13.97
N ASP A 172 -13.83 -0.71 -14.07
CA ASP A 172 -14.18 -1.47 -15.26
C ASP A 172 -15.05 -0.70 -16.28
N ASP A 173 -15.25 0.60 -16.07
CA ASP A 173 -15.96 1.47 -17.01
C ASP A 173 -15.32 1.41 -18.40
N SER A 174 -16.07 0.97 -19.40
CA SER A 174 -15.53 0.63 -20.73
C SER A 174 -14.92 1.81 -21.47
N ASP A 175 -15.29 3.05 -21.09
CA ASP A 175 -14.95 4.27 -21.81
C ASP A 175 -14.28 5.31 -20.90
N LYS A 176 -14.57 5.29 -19.58
CA LYS A 176 -14.27 6.39 -18.66
C LYS A 176 -13.60 5.94 -17.36
N SER A 177 -12.77 4.91 -17.42
CA SER A 177 -11.94 4.52 -16.26
C SER A 177 -10.88 5.58 -15.97
N ILE A 178 -10.21 6.11 -17.00
CA ILE A 178 -9.47 7.38 -16.89
C ILE A 178 -10.02 8.32 -17.95
N TRP A 179 -10.58 9.44 -17.52
CA TRP A 179 -11.30 10.33 -18.43
C TRP A 179 -10.92 11.78 -18.21
N GLY A 180 -10.73 12.52 -19.31
CA GLY A 180 -10.61 13.96 -19.25
C GLY A 180 -11.31 14.69 -20.38
N LEU A 181 -11.66 15.95 -20.12
CA LEU A 181 -12.18 16.85 -21.14
C LEU A 181 -11.04 17.31 -22.07
N ALA A 182 -11.40 17.77 -23.28
CA ALA A 182 -10.47 18.01 -24.40
C ALA A 182 -9.28 18.95 -24.10
N THR A 183 -9.30 19.70 -23.01
CA THR A 183 -8.25 20.65 -22.61
C THR A 183 -7.40 20.18 -21.43
N SER A 184 -7.77 19.06 -20.79
CA SER A 184 -6.99 18.45 -19.71
C SER A 184 -5.70 17.82 -20.25
N ARG A 185 -4.63 17.86 -19.45
CA ARG A 185 -3.31 17.33 -19.82
C ARG A 185 -2.72 16.46 -18.73
N VAL A 186 -2.11 15.35 -19.12
CA VAL A 186 -1.29 14.51 -18.25
C VAL A 186 0.13 14.48 -18.80
N TYR A 187 1.14 14.75 -17.98
CA TYR A 187 2.55 14.60 -18.33
C TYR A 187 3.15 13.43 -17.57
N LEU A 188 3.83 12.53 -18.28
CA LEU A 188 4.51 11.37 -17.71
C LEU A 188 5.98 11.33 -18.16
N ASP A 189 6.84 10.84 -17.28
CA ASP A 189 8.21 10.47 -17.63
C ASP A 189 8.27 9.25 -18.56
N SER A 190 9.40 9.11 -19.25
CA SER A 190 9.69 7.93 -20.07
C SER A 190 9.62 6.63 -19.26
N GLY A 191 8.97 5.60 -19.80
CA GLY A 191 8.79 4.31 -19.14
C GLY A 191 7.67 4.26 -18.10
N GLN A 192 7.00 5.38 -17.82
CA GLN A 192 5.79 5.41 -16.99
C GLN A 192 4.53 5.28 -17.86
N ALA A 193 3.42 4.88 -17.24
CA ALA A 193 2.17 4.71 -17.95
C ALA A 193 0.95 5.01 -17.08
N MET A 194 -0.12 5.44 -17.76
CA MET A 194 -1.48 5.32 -17.26
C MET A 194 -1.99 3.90 -17.53
N LYS A 195 -2.54 3.28 -16.49
CA LYS A 195 -3.05 1.92 -16.49
C LYS A 195 -4.52 1.95 -16.08
N ALA A 196 -5.36 1.26 -16.83
CA ALA A 196 -6.78 1.17 -16.52
C ALA A 196 -7.30 -0.25 -16.73
N VAL A 197 -8.20 -0.68 -15.85
CA VAL A 197 -8.98 -1.91 -16.04
C VAL A 197 -9.97 -1.72 -17.19
N GLY A 198 -10.71 -0.62 -17.17
CA GLY A 198 -11.61 -0.19 -18.24
C GLY A 198 -10.92 0.68 -19.30
N GLY A 199 -11.72 1.49 -20.00
CA GLY A 199 -11.26 2.37 -21.06
C GLY A 199 -10.67 3.69 -20.58
N MET A 200 -9.95 4.35 -21.48
CA MET A 200 -9.37 5.68 -21.29
C MET A 200 -9.85 6.61 -22.39
N SER A 201 -10.18 7.85 -22.04
CA SER A 201 -10.49 8.89 -23.02
C SER A 201 -9.89 10.23 -22.58
N LEU A 202 -8.71 10.52 -23.12
CA LEU A 202 -7.90 11.70 -22.87
C LEU A 202 -7.27 12.17 -24.18
N SER A 203 -7.45 13.45 -24.51
CA SER A 203 -6.95 14.02 -25.76
C SER A 203 -5.48 14.47 -25.71
N HIS A 204 -4.93 14.74 -24.52
CA HIS A 204 -3.56 15.22 -24.33
C HIS A 204 -2.85 14.48 -23.21
N VAL A 205 -2.04 13.50 -23.60
CA VAL A 205 -1.13 12.74 -22.76
C VAL A 205 0.26 12.96 -23.30
N ILE A 206 1.13 13.54 -22.50
CA ILE A 206 2.46 13.99 -22.92
C ILE A 206 3.49 13.10 -22.24
N VAL A 207 4.03 12.14 -23.00
CA VAL A 207 5.06 11.22 -22.52
C VAL A 207 6.39 11.63 -23.11
N ASN A 208 7.37 11.94 -22.25
CA ASN A 208 8.71 12.36 -22.68
C ASN A 208 8.68 13.52 -23.71
N GLY A 209 7.78 14.49 -23.50
CA GLY A 209 7.59 15.65 -24.38
C GLY A 209 6.81 15.39 -25.67
N THR A 210 6.36 14.16 -25.92
CA THR A 210 5.50 13.81 -27.07
C THR A 210 4.04 13.82 -26.66
N ASP A 211 3.23 14.69 -27.28
CA ASP A 211 1.78 14.77 -27.03
C ASP A 211 1.03 13.72 -27.87
N MET A 212 0.17 12.94 -27.22
CA MET A 212 -0.63 11.89 -27.82
C MET A 212 -2.03 11.82 -27.20
N SER A 213 -2.95 11.18 -27.91
CA SER A 213 -4.29 10.90 -27.41
C SER A 213 -4.35 9.47 -26.90
N CYS A 214 -4.95 9.28 -25.74
CA CYS A 214 -5.34 7.97 -25.23
C CYS A 214 -6.87 7.89 -25.24
N ASP A 215 -7.39 7.54 -26.41
CA ASP A 215 -8.81 7.28 -26.66
C ASP A 215 -8.97 5.80 -27.01
N LEU A 216 -9.07 5.00 -25.94
CA LEU A 216 -8.96 3.56 -25.97
C LEU A 216 -10.14 2.97 -25.20
N ASP A 217 -11.06 2.32 -25.90
CA ASP A 217 -12.12 1.54 -25.27
C ASP A 217 -11.61 0.14 -24.87
N THR A 218 -12.44 -0.62 -24.15
CA THR A 218 -12.11 -2.00 -23.77
C THR A 218 -12.00 -2.98 -24.95
N SER A 219 -12.38 -2.58 -26.16
CA SER A 219 -12.30 -3.40 -27.38
C SER A 219 -11.00 -3.20 -28.17
N SER A 220 -10.21 -2.17 -27.83
CA SER A 220 -8.93 -1.88 -28.47
C SER A 220 -7.95 -3.05 -28.31
N LEU A 221 -7.52 -3.62 -29.45
CA LEU A 221 -6.57 -4.74 -29.48
C LEU A 221 -5.16 -4.25 -29.05
N PRO A 222 -4.37 -5.07 -28.33
CA PRO A 222 -3.06 -4.67 -27.79
C PRO A 222 -1.98 -4.26 -28.81
N GLY A 223 -2.26 -4.35 -30.11
CA GLY A 223 -1.25 -4.39 -31.18
C GLY A 223 -0.55 -3.07 -31.52
N THR A 224 -1.09 -1.92 -31.12
CA THR A 224 -0.48 -0.60 -31.37
C THR A 224 -0.96 0.43 -30.35
N LEU A 225 -0.88 0.10 -29.06
CA LEU A 225 -1.22 1.09 -28.03
C LEU A 225 -0.16 2.21 -27.99
N PRO A 226 -0.57 3.47 -27.83
CA PRO A 226 0.36 4.57 -27.60
C PRO A 226 1.23 4.27 -26.36
N GLU A 227 2.55 4.49 -26.47
CA GLU A 227 3.46 4.37 -25.32
C GLU A 227 2.95 5.23 -24.15
N GLY A 228 2.84 4.65 -22.96
CA GLY A 228 2.30 5.34 -21.78
C GLY A 228 0.80 5.15 -21.52
N CYS A 229 0.07 4.38 -22.35
CA CYS A 229 -1.34 4.05 -22.11
C CYS A 229 -1.62 2.54 -22.20
N VAL A 230 -2.10 1.95 -21.11
CA VAL A 230 -2.38 0.51 -20.98
C VAL A 230 -3.81 0.28 -20.46
N PRO A 231 -4.80 0.08 -21.35
CA PRO A 231 -6.17 -0.28 -20.97
C PRO A 231 -6.29 -1.80 -20.72
N ASN A 232 -7.48 -2.26 -20.34
CA ASN A 232 -7.82 -3.69 -20.24
C ASN A 232 -6.94 -4.47 -19.25
N MET A 233 -6.49 -3.82 -18.19
CA MET A 233 -5.79 -4.49 -17.09
C MET A 233 -6.73 -5.45 -16.36
N SER A 234 -6.17 -6.48 -15.73
CA SER A 234 -6.95 -7.32 -14.82
C SER A 234 -7.42 -6.48 -13.64
N GLN A 235 -8.73 -6.52 -13.37
CA GLN A 235 -9.30 -5.86 -12.21
C GLN A 235 -8.70 -6.40 -10.93
N MET A 236 -8.33 -5.49 -10.02
CA MET A 236 -7.92 -5.84 -8.67
C MET A 236 -9.18 -5.95 -7.79
N PRO A 237 -9.23 -6.94 -6.88
CA PRO A 237 -10.31 -7.01 -5.91
C PRO A 237 -10.29 -5.74 -5.05
N PHE A 238 -11.44 -5.07 -4.95
CA PHE A 238 -11.59 -3.93 -4.06
C PHE A 238 -11.36 -4.39 -2.61
N PRO A 239 -10.45 -3.74 -1.86
CA PRO A 239 -10.07 -4.23 -0.54
C PRO A 239 -11.25 -4.13 0.42
N PRO A 240 -11.69 -5.21 1.08
CA PRO A 240 -12.70 -5.11 2.12
C PRO A 240 -12.12 -4.30 3.31
N THR A 241 -12.97 -3.62 4.06
CA THR A 241 -12.56 -2.77 5.21
C THR A 241 -11.70 -3.55 6.21
N THR A 242 -12.04 -4.83 6.42
CA THR A 242 -11.30 -5.75 7.27
C THR A 242 -9.86 -6.05 6.81
N TYR A 243 -9.56 -5.96 5.51
CA TYR A 243 -8.22 -6.25 4.98
C TYR A 243 -7.26 -5.07 5.10
N LEU A 244 -7.77 -3.84 5.02
CA LEU A 244 -6.96 -2.63 5.20
C LEU A 244 -6.47 -2.51 6.65
N ASN A 245 -7.32 -2.84 7.61
CA ASN A 245 -6.98 -2.87 9.03
C ASN A 245 -5.89 -3.92 9.39
N GLN A 246 -5.57 -4.84 8.48
CA GLN A 246 -4.49 -5.82 8.66
C GLN A 246 -3.14 -5.37 8.07
N ARG A 247 -3.13 -4.38 7.17
CA ARG A 247 -1.93 -3.93 6.45
C ARG A 247 -1.43 -2.57 6.89
N VAL A 248 -2.32 -1.71 7.38
CA VAL A 248 -1.97 -0.46 8.06
C VAL A 248 -1.91 -0.76 9.56
N PRO A 249 -0.91 -0.25 10.30
CA PRO A 249 -0.90 -0.42 11.75
C PRO A 249 -2.22 0.09 12.36
N ALA A 250 -2.67 -0.58 13.41
CA ALA A 250 -3.86 -0.15 14.12
C ALA A 250 -3.62 1.22 14.77
N MET A 251 -4.65 2.05 14.81
CA MET A 251 -4.64 3.29 15.59
C MET A 251 -4.14 3.00 17.02
N PRO A 252 -3.16 3.76 17.54
CA PRO A 252 -2.75 3.64 18.94
C PRO A 252 -3.95 3.86 19.86
N SER A 253 -4.03 3.11 20.95
CA SER A 253 -5.05 3.37 21.98
C SER A 253 -4.75 4.69 22.67
N ALA A 254 -5.76 5.55 22.81
CA ALA A 254 -5.64 6.78 23.58
C ALA A 254 -5.14 6.50 25.01
N PRO A 255 -4.24 7.33 25.57
CA PRO A 255 -3.81 7.20 26.96
C PRO A 255 -4.99 7.23 27.95
N ALA A 256 -4.86 6.51 29.07
CA ALA A 256 -5.90 6.49 30.08
C ALA A 256 -6.04 7.85 30.80
N CYS A 257 -7.28 8.34 30.90
CA CYS A 257 -7.60 9.58 31.59
C CYS A 257 -7.91 9.35 33.07
N THR A 258 -7.18 10.02 33.96
CA THR A 258 -7.47 10.04 35.41
C THR A 258 -8.14 11.33 35.86
N GLU A 259 -7.85 12.44 35.20
CA GLU A 259 -8.42 13.77 35.48
C GLU A 259 -8.85 14.42 34.17
N HIS A 260 -9.99 15.12 34.18
CA HIS A 260 -10.55 15.79 33.01
C HIS A 260 -10.68 17.28 33.27
N VAL A 261 -10.28 18.08 32.28
CA VAL A 261 -10.62 19.51 32.23
C VAL A 261 -11.85 19.70 31.35
N SER A 262 -12.80 20.53 31.76
CA SER A 262 -14.07 20.69 31.02
C SER A 262 -13.93 21.44 29.69
N ARG A 263 -12.86 22.24 29.54
CA ARG A 263 -12.53 23.01 28.35
C ARG A 263 -11.10 23.51 28.48
N ILE A 264 -10.36 23.61 27.38
CA ILE A 264 -9.14 24.41 27.31
C ILE A 264 -9.46 25.68 26.52
N ASN A 265 -9.16 26.85 27.09
CA ASN A 265 -9.24 28.13 26.41
C ASN A 265 -8.02 28.95 26.83
N MET A 266 -7.02 28.97 25.96
CA MET A 266 -5.74 29.63 26.20
C MET A 266 -5.54 30.71 25.15
N ASN A 267 -5.15 31.90 25.60
CA ASN A 267 -4.85 33.05 24.75
C ASN A 267 -3.41 33.49 25.05
N GLY A 268 -2.47 33.08 24.20
CA GLY A 268 -1.05 33.23 24.43
C GLY A 268 -0.47 32.22 25.43
N GLY A 269 0.86 32.20 25.51
CA GLY A 269 1.61 31.42 26.49
C GLY A 269 2.10 30.08 25.96
N THR A 270 2.31 29.14 26.87
CA THR A 270 2.87 27.82 26.54
C THR A 270 2.02 26.72 27.15
N LEU A 271 1.73 25.69 26.36
CA LEU A 271 1.15 24.43 26.80
C LEU A 271 2.22 23.33 26.77
N GLY A 272 2.26 22.52 27.83
CA GLY A 272 3.27 21.47 27.99
C GLY A 272 4.55 21.92 28.68
N SER A 273 5.42 20.95 28.94
CA SER A 273 6.69 21.11 29.63
C SER A 273 7.86 20.73 28.72
N PRO A 274 8.93 21.55 28.63
CA PRO A 274 10.07 21.25 27.77
C PRO A 274 10.69 19.87 28.09
N GLY A 275 10.66 18.96 27.11
CA GLY A 275 11.17 17.59 27.24
C GLY A 275 10.31 16.64 28.10
N GLY A 276 9.15 17.10 28.57
CA GLY A 276 8.16 16.25 29.24
C GLY A 276 7.17 15.62 28.26
N HIS A 277 6.41 14.64 28.75
CA HIS A 277 5.23 14.08 28.08
C HIS A 277 4.00 14.36 28.92
N ASP A 278 3.18 15.30 28.47
CA ASP A 278 2.00 15.79 29.18
C ASP A 278 0.73 15.25 28.51
N VAL A 279 -0.05 14.46 29.24
CA VAL A 279 -1.35 13.94 28.78
C VAL A 279 -2.47 14.79 29.39
N ILE A 280 -3.28 15.43 28.56
CA ILE A 280 -4.37 16.30 29.00
C ILE A 280 -5.68 15.79 28.45
N CYS A 281 -6.56 15.33 29.34
CA CYS A 281 -7.89 14.85 28.96
C CYS A 281 -8.90 15.98 29.07
N VAL A 282 -9.66 16.19 27.99
CA VAL A 282 -10.60 17.31 27.85
C VAL A 282 -12.01 16.75 27.62
N ASP A 283 -12.96 17.22 28.42
CA ASP A 283 -14.40 16.91 28.29
C ASP A 283 -15.16 18.08 27.66
N GLY A 284 -14.61 18.61 26.56
CA GLY A 284 -15.11 19.80 25.87
C GLY A 284 -14.11 20.33 24.84
N ASP A 285 -14.41 21.52 24.32
CA ASP A 285 -13.61 22.13 23.26
C ASP A 285 -12.20 22.49 23.75
N VAL A 286 -11.25 22.48 22.82
CA VAL A 286 -9.90 23.01 23.00
C VAL A 286 -9.74 24.22 22.09
N ASP A 287 -9.41 25.36 22.66
CA ASP A 287 -9.23 26.63 21.97
C ASP A 287 -7.85 27.18 22.33
N LEU A 288 -6.92 27.10 21.37
CA LEU A 288 -5.54 27.53 21.50
C LEU A 288 -5.33 28.74 20.59
N ASP A 289 -5.39 29.94 21.17
CA ASP A 289 -5.18 31.20 20.47
C ASP A 289 -3.76 31.73 20.72
N GLY A 290 -2.83 31.47 19.80
CA GLY A 290 -1.43 31.94 19.87
C GLY A 290 -0.60 31.25 20.96
N VAL A 291 -0.85 29.96 21.18
CA VAL A 291 -0.20 29.15 22.23
C VAL A 291 0.92 28.31 21.64
N ASP A 292 2.12 28.44 22.19
CA ASP A 292 3.23 27.55 21.84
C ASP A 292 3.08 26.22 22.57
N ILE A 293 3.31 25.11 21.87
CA ILE A 293 3.29 23.77 22.48
C ILE A 293 4.73 23.29 22.63
N LYS A 294 5.18 23.09 23.88
CA LYS A 294 6.55 22.69 24.19
C LYS A 294 6.63 21.31 24.81
N GLY A 295 7.60 20.52 24.37
CA GLY A 295 7.67 19.09 24.68
C GLY A 295 6.59 18.27 23.96
N HIS A 296 6.28 17.09 24.50
CA HIS A 296 5.27 16.18 23.96
C HIS A 296 3.95 16.39 24.68
N VAL A 297 2.96 16.94 23.98
CA VAL A 297 1.60 17.09 24.49
C VAL A 297 0.67 16.11 23.79
N THR A 298 -0.08 15.35 24.57
CA THR A 298 -1.17 14.49 24.08
C THR A 298 -2.50 15.03 24.60
N LEU A 299 -3.35 15.49 23.69
CA LEU A 299 -4.73 15.87 23.98
C LEU A 299 -5.64 14.65 23.78
N VAL A 300 -6.41 14.30 24.81
CA VAL A 300 -7.42 13.24 24.73
C VAL A 300 -8.80 13.88 24.88
N ILE A 301 -9.49 14.06 23.76
CA ILE A 301 -10.81 14.66 23.70
C ILE A 301 -11.85 13.56 23.96
N THR A 302 -12.44 13.62 25.16
CA THR A 302 -13.33 12.57 25.68
C THR A 302 -14.81 12.85 25.45
N LYS A 303 -15.15 14.09 25.11
CA LYS A 303 -16.51 14.49 24.76
C LYS A 303 -16.74 14.28 23.26
N GLN A 304 -17.85 13.65 22.90
CA GLN A 304 -18.30 13.58 21.50
C GLN A 304 -18.56 14.98 20.95
N ASP A 305 -18.26 15.16 19.66
CA ASP A 305 -18.42 16.41 18.90
C ASP A 305 -17.63 17.61 19.46
N ALA A 306 -16.60 17.38 20.28
CA ALA A 306 -15.76 18.46 20.78
C ALA A 306 -14.70 18.84 19.76
N ASP A 307 -14.56 20.14 19.54
CA ASP A 307 -13.67 20.69 18.53
C ASP A 307 -12.31 21.09 19.13
N VAL A 308 -11.28 21.03 18.30
CA VAL A 308 -9.95 21.60 18.56
C VAL A 308 -9.70 22.75 17.60
N TYR A 309 -9.60 23.96 18.14
CA TYR A 309 -9.33 25.19 17.41
C TYR A 309 -7.87 25.59 17.61
N LEU A 310 -7.14 25.68 16.50
CA LEU A 310 -5.78 26.22 16.42
C LEU A 310 -5.89 27.61 15.82
N ASP A 311 -6.02 28.59 16.72
CA ASP A 311 -6.31 29.97 16.43
C ASP A 311 -5.00 30.78 16.55
N SER A 312 -4.67 31.62 15.57
CA SER A 312 -3.40 32.40 15.52
C SER A 312 -2.11 31.59 15.35
N ASP A 313 -0.99 32.31 15.25
CA ASP A 313 0.33 31.75 14.96
C ASP A 313 0.82 30.89 16.14
N MET A 314 1.37 29.71 15.84
CA MET A 314 1.81 28.76 16.86
C MET A 314 3.06 28.00 16.43
N ASP A 315 3.93 27.70 17.39
CA ASP A 315 5.06 26.78 17.22
C ASP A 315 4.88 25.54 18.12
N ILE A 316 4.73 24.38 17.48
CA ILE A 316 4.42 23.09 18.12
C ILE A 316 5.63 22.17 18.03
N ASP A 317 6.21 21.81 19.19
CA ASP A 317 7.26 20.79 19.22
C ASP A 317 6.66 19.41 18.89
N TYR A 318 5.65 18.96 19.65
CA TYR A 318 5.03 17.66 19.43
C TYR A 318 3.61 17.60 19.99
N LEU A 319 2.63 17.33 19.13
CA LEU A 319 1.22 17.27 19.48
C LEU A 319 0.54 16.01 18.95
N ASP A 320 0.03 15.17 19.85
CA ASP A 320 -0.94 14.13 19.51
C ASP A 320 -2.35 14.56 19.91
N ILE A 321 -3.33 14.37 19.04
CA ILE A 321 -4.75 14.59 19.34
C ILE A 321 -5.49 13.25 19.17
N PHE A 322 -6.12 12.78 20.24
CA PHE A 322 -7.06 11.65 20.21
C PHE A 322 -8.47 12.19 20.37
N MET A 323 -9.36 11.89 19.43
CA MET A 323 -10.77 12.29 19.49
C MET A 323 -11.68 11.20 18.92
N HIS A 324 -12.98 11.31 19.19
CA HIS A 324 -14.00 10.42 18.60
C HIS A 324 -14.68 11.11 17.42
N ASP A 325 -15.41 12.19 17.70
CA ASP A 325 -16.08 13.02 16.70
C ASP A 325 -15.68 14.49 16.88
N GLY A 326 -16.03 15.35 15.93
CA GLY A 326 -15.81 16.80 15.99
C GLY A 326 -14.88 17.28 14.88
N GLN A 327 -14.15 18.36 15.10
CA GLN A 327 -13.19 18.83 14.10
C GLN A 327 -11.88 19.36 14.69
N VAL A 328 -10.79 19.22 13.93
CA VAL A 328 -9.57 20.01 14.12
C VAL A 328 -9.57 21.13 13.09
N LYS A 329 -9.61 22.37 13.55
CA LYS A 329 -9.71 23.56 12.69
C LYS A 329 -8.48 24.44 12.82
N PHE A 330 -7.81 24.65 11.69
CA PHE A 330 -6.74 25.63 11.53
C PHE A 330 -7.36 26.93 11.00
N LYS A 331 -7.34 27.98 11.83
CA LYS A 331 -8.07 29.22 11.54
C LYS A 331 -7.44 30.03 10.42
N ALA A 332 -8.28 30.77 9.69
CA ALA A 332 -7.83 31.60 8.58
C ALA A 332 -6.80 32.64 9.04
N GLY A 333 -5.67 32.69 8.32
CA GLY A 333 -4.68 33.76 8.48
C GLY A 333 -3.60 33.52 9.54
N CYS A 334 -3.47 32.32 10.10
CA CYS A 334 -2.36 31.96 10.98
C CYS A 334 -1.20 31.27 10.27
N ASP A 335 -0.02 31.33 10.88
CA ASP A 335 1.18 30.56 10.55
C ASP A 335 1.44 29.52 11.65
N ILE A 336 1.16 28.25 11.34
CA ILE A 336 1.32 27.13 12.25
C ILE A 336 2.50 26.28 11.78
N HIS A 337 3.50 26.19 12.64
CA HIS A 337 4.65 25.32 12.47
C HIS A 337 4.58 24.18 13.49
N ALA A 338 4.78 22.95 13.05
CA ALA A 338 4.89 21.80 13.93
C ALA A 338 6.05 20.89 13.50
N ASP A 339 6.90 20.50 14.45
CA ASP A 339 7.88 19.44 14.19
C ASP A 339 7.17 18.09 14.13
N HIS A 340 6.14 17.89 14.96
CA HIS A 340 5.32 16.68 14.97
C HIS A 340 3.86 16.99 15.33
N MET A 341 2.93 16.52 14.51
CA MET A 341 1.50 16.60 14.79
C MET A 341 0.75 15.40 14.23
N HIS A 342 0.15 14.62 15.12
CA HIS A 342 -0.73 13.51 14.76
C HIS A 342 -2.15 13.76 15.25
N VAL A 343 -3.12 13.39 14.41
CA VAL A 343 -4.53 13.38 14.77
C VAL A 343 -5.07 11.98 14.55
N TYR A 344 -5.63 11.42 15.62
CA TYR A 344 -6.26 10.12 15.63
C TYR A 344 -7.74 10.29 15.95
N SER A 345 -8.59 9.83 15.05
CA SER A 345 -10.04 9.78 15.23
C SER A 345 -10.59 8.38 15.01
N ASP A 346 -11.33 7.86 15.99
CA ASP A 346 -12.06 6.60 15.87
C ASP A 346 -13.56 6.74 15.53
N GLY A 347 -14.03 7.98 15.33
CA GLY A 347 -15.39 8.32 14.88
C GLY A 347 -15.37 9.26 13.67
N ASP A 348 -16.36 10.16 13.60
CA ASP A 348 -16.57 11.12 12.50
C ASP A 348 -15.89 12.46 12.80
N ALA A 349 -14.64 12.61 12.34
CA ALA A 349 -13.86 13.82 12.61
C ALA A 349 -13.37 14.52 11.35
N ASP A 350 -13.54 15.83 11.34
CA ASP A 350 -13.13 16.68 10.22
C ASP A 350 -11.80 17.38 10.47
N ILE A 351 -10.96 17.48 9.44
CA ILE A 351 -9.77 18.34 9.43
C ILE A 351 -10.03 19.52 8.50
N ASN A 352 -10.13 20.72 9.07
CA ASN A 352 -10.48 21.93 8.35
C ASN A 352 -9.31 22.92 8.34
N ILE A 353 -8.73 23.15 7.16
CA ILE A 353 -7.72 24.20 6.95
C ILE A 353 -8.38 25.37 6.25
N LEU A 354 -8.56 26.48 6.95
CA LEU A 354 -9.23 27.65 6.39
C LEU A 354 -8.29 28.50 5.52
N GLY A 355 -8.86 29.40 4.71
CA GLY A 355 -8.10 30.16 3.73
C GLY A 355 -7.09 31.15 4.32
N ASN A 356 -5.99 31.39 3.59
CA ASN A 356 -4.86 32.24 3.99
C ASN A 356 -4.06 31.72 5.19
N THR A 357 -4.26 30.47 5.58
CA THR A 357 -3.48 29.80 6.62
C THR A 357 -2.21 29.23 6.03
N LYS A 358 -1.10 29.32 6.75
CA LYS A 358 0.13 28.59 6.46
C LYS A 358 0.28 27.50 7.50
N VAL A 359 0.33 26.26 7.06
CA VAL A 359 0.51 25.11 7.96
C VAL A 359 1.74 24.35 7.46
N LYS A 360 2.73 24.15 8.32
CA LYS A 360 3.92 23.35 8.01
C LYS A 360 4.15 22.35 9.13
N ILE A 361 4.06 21.07 8.80
CA ILE A 361 4.22 19.97 9.74
C ILE A 361 5.23 18.98 9.18
N GLU A 362 6.32 18.75 9.91
CA GLU A 362 7.45 17.89 9.48
C GLU A 362 7.23 16.39 9.75
N ASP A 363 6.33 16.05 10.67
CA ASP A 363 5.89 14.69 10.96
C ASP A 363 4.38 14.69 11.18
N THR A 364 3.64 14.34 10.13
CA THR A 364 2.18 14.47 10.03
C THR A 364 1.53 13.11 9.84
N LEU A 365 0.54 12.80 10.67
CA LEU A 365 -0.37 11.68 10.47
C LEU A 365 -1.79 12.11 10.79
N PHE A 366 -2.68 12.09 9.81
CA PHE A 366 -4.12 12.15 10.04
C PHE A 366 -4.70 10.75 9.88
N TYR A 367 -5.03 10.10 10.99
CA TYR A 367 -5.63 8.78 11.05
C TYR A 367 -7.11 8.93 11.40
N LEU A 368 -7.97 8.90 10.38
CA LEU A 368 -9.40 9.17 10.50
C LEU A 368 -10.18 7.90 10.12
N MET A 369 -11.01 7.41 11.03
CA MET A 369 -11.88 6.24 10.78
C MET A 369 -13.16 6.61 10.02
N ASP A 370 -13.59 7.87 10.12
CA ASP A 370 -14.57 8.53 9.25
C ASP A 370 -14.34 10.07 9.27
N GLY A 371 -15.03 10.80 8.40
CA GLY A 371 -15.02 12.26 8.33
C GLY A 371 -14.33 12.86 7.10
N HIS A 372 -14.23 14.19 7.08
CA HIS A 372 -13.78 14.96 5.92
C HIS A 372 -12.44 15.66 6.15
N VAL A 373 -11.70 15.86 5.07
CA VAL A 373 -10.52 16.73 5.11
C VAL A 373 -10.71 17.82 4.07
N ASP A 374 -10.89 19.04 4.54
CA ASP A 374 -11.24 20.19 3.72
C ASP A 374 -10.17 21.27 3.85
N TRP A 375 -9.48 21.53 2.74
CA TRP A 375 -8.56 22.66 2.63
C TRP A 375 -9.22 23.73 1.79
N ASN A 376 -9.58 24.83 2.44
CA ASN A 376 -10.38 25.87 1.82
C ASN A 376 -9.54 27.10 1.47
N GLY A 377 -9.81 27.69 0.30
CA GLY A 377 -9.34 29.03 -0.07
C GLY A 377 -7.88 29.09 -0.54
N ASN A 378 -7.12 30.04 0.00
CA ASN A 378 -5.73 30.37 -0.35
C ASN A 378 -4.76 29.89 0.74
N ALA A 379 -5.02 28.72 1.31
CA ALA A 379 -4.16 28.11 2.32
C ALA A 379 -2.88 27.53 1.68
N GLU A 380 -1.76 27.59 2.41
CA GLU A 380 -0.49 26.97 2.08
C GLU A 380 -0.24 25.86 3.10
N ALA A 381 -0.63 24.62 2.77
CA ALA A 381 -0.48 23.48 3.67
C ALA A 381 0.69 22.59 3.23
N LYS A 382 1.66 22.34 4.11
CA LYS A 382 2.85 21.52 3.89
C LYS A 382 2.89 20.41 4.93
N PHE A 383 2.63 19.19 4.48
CA PHE A 383 2.62 18.01 5.33
C PHE A 383 3.68 17.02 4.89
N CYS A 384 4.58 16.66 5.80
CA CYS A 384 5.52 15.57 5.64
C CYS A 384 5.05 14.38 6.49
N GLY A 385 4.84 13.22 5.88
CA GLY A 385 4.45 12.01 6.60
C GLY A 385 5.55 11.52 7.56
N PRO A 386 5.24 10.56 8.44
CA PRO A 386 6.19 10.13 9.47
C PRO A 386 7.46 9.53 8.88
N PRO A 387 8.61 9.66 9.55
CA PRO A 387 9.86 9.11 9.05
C PRO A 387 9.77 7.58 8.93
N LYS A 388 10.58 6.98 8.07
CA LYS A 388 10.63 5.51 7.89
C LYS A 388 10.96 4.72 9.16
N THR A 389 11.56 5.39 10.13
CA THR A 389 11.90 4.86 11.45
C THR A 389 10.80 5.05 12.49
N ASP A 390 9.61 5.55 12.09
CA ASP A 390 8.47 5.73 13.00
C ASP A 390 8.20 4.43 13.79
N PRO A 391 8.20 4.48 15.13
CA PRO A 391 8.07 3.30 15.98
C PRO A 391 6.68 2.66 15.93
N HIS A 392 5.66 3.41 15.50
CA HIS A 392 4.28 2.91 15.36
C HIS A 392 4.05 2.22 14.01
N GLY A 393 5.03 2.28 13.09
CA GLY A 393 4.97 1.64 11.79
C GLY A 393 4.25 2.46 10.73
N PHE A 394 3.96 3.74 10.99
CA PHE A 394 3.29 4.66 10.05
C PHE A 394 4.25 5.34 9.08
N GLY A 395 5.52 4.92 9.02
CA GLY A 395 6.55 5.57 8.21
C GLY A 395 6.16 5.79 6.74
N GLY A 396 5.97 7.06 6.39
CA GLY A 396 5.54 7.55 5.08
C GLY A 396 4.02 7.62 4.87
N LEU A 397 3.19 7.37 5.88
CA LEU A 397 1.73 7.49 5.80
C LEU A 397 1.29 8.85 6.35
N THR A 398 0.94 9.78 5.47
CA THR A 398 0.54 11.14 5.88
C THR A 398 -0.92 11.19 6.28
N MET A 399 -1.77 10.47 5.55
CA MET A 399 -3.20 10.44 5.78
C MET A 399 -3.72 9.02 5.59
N TYR A 400 -4.52 8.58 6.55
CA TYR A 400 -5.27 7.34 6.47
C TYR A 400 -6.72 7.64 6.76
N MET A 401 -7.57 7.37 5.78
CA MET A 401 -9.02 7.57 5.89
C MET A 401 -9.71 6.25 5.58
N VAL A 402 -10.19 5.59 6.62
CA VAL A 402 -11.15 4.47 6.49
C VAL A 402 -12.54 5.10 6.53
N HIS A 403 -13.55 4.39 6.03
CA HIS A 403 -14.88 4.95 5.94
C HIS A 403 -15.93 3.94 6.35
N TYR A 404 -16.98 4.39 7.05
CA TYR A 404 -18.11 3.54 7.41
C TYR A 404 -19.50 4.13 7.08
N SER A 405 -19.72 5.45 6.95
CA SER A 405 -21.08 6.04 7.09
C SER A 405 -21.66 6.99 6.01
N GLY A 406 -20.99 7.24 4.88
CA GLY A 406 -21.39 8.16 3.79
C GLY A 406 -20.25 9.05 3.21
N SER A 407 -19.68 8.67 2.07
CA SER A 407 -18.68 9.35 1.22
C SER A 407 -17.78 10.41 1.90
N PRO A 408 -16.69 10.00 2.57
CA PRO A 408 -15.70 10.96 3.03
C PRO A 408 -14.99 11.48 1.80
N ASP A 409 -14.70 12.77 1.82
CA ASP A 409 -13.96 13.37 0.73
C ASP A 409 -12.77 14.14 1.31
N LEU A 410 -11.63 14.01 0.65
CA LEU A 410 -10.48 14.89 0.83
C LEU A 410 -10.59 15.96 -0.26
N HIS A 411 -11.00 17.17 0.10
CA HIS A 411 -11.03 18.28 -0.84
C HIS A 411 -9.85 19.20 -0.61
N ILE A 412 -9.01 19.29 -1.63
CA ILE A 412 -7.88 20.19 -1.67
C ILE A 412 -8.29 21.36 -2.56
N HIS A 413 -8.79 22.44 -1.95
CA HIS A 413 -9.02 23.70 -2.64
C HIS A 413 -7.76 24.57 -2.50
N GLY A 414 -7.00 24.70 -3.58
CA GLY A 414 -5.77 25.48 -3.60
C GLY A 414 -5.74 26.51 -4.71
N ASN A 415 -5.46 27.75 -4.36
CA ASN A 415 -4.90 28.76 -5.28
C ASN A 415 -3.43 29.09 -4.95
N THR A 416 -2.80 28.27 -4.09
CA THR A 416 -1.50 28.48 -3.43
C THR A 416 -0.74 27.16 -3.28
N ASP A 417 0.53 27.24 -2.86
CA ASP A 417 1.47 26.13 -2.74
C ASP A 417 1.10 25.13 -1.63
N ASN A 418 0.19 24.20 -1.93
CA ASN A 418 -0.07 23.05 -1.07
C ASN A 418 0.89 21.90 -1.41
N TRP A 419 1.41 21.21 -0.40
CA TRP A 419 2.39 20.15 -0.48
C TRP A 419 2.08 19.01 0.49
N ILE A 420 2.04 17.79 -0.06
CA ILE A 420 1.93 16.55 0.71
C ILE A 420 3.10 15.68 0.29
N ALA A 421 3.83 15.18 1.28
CA ALA A 421 4.86 14.18 1.09
C ALA A 421 4.53 12.95 1.94
N GLY A 422 4.50 11.79 1.30
CA GLY A 422 4.03 10.53 1.84
C GLY A 422 2.76 10.01 1.17
N THR A 423 2.16 8.99 1.76
CA THR A 423 0.99 8.31 1.21
C THR A 423 -0.28 8.88 1.80
N VAL A 424 -1.22 9.24 0.93
CA VAL A 424 -2.63 9.46 1.25
C VAL A 424 -3.35 8.16 0.91
N LEU A 425 -3.79 7.43 1.94
CA LEU A 425 -4.50 6.17 1.80
C LEU A 425 -5.95 6.34 2.25
N ALA A 426 -6.82 6.58 1.29
CA ALA A 426 -8.23 6.87 1.49
C ALA A 426 -9.13 5.95 0.63
N PRO A 427 -9.04 4.62 0.78
CA PRO A 427 -9.57 3.63 -0.17
C PRO A 427 -11.08 3.68 -0.42
N TYR A 428 -11.81 4.35 0.45
CA TYR A 428 -13.26 4.57 0.38
C TYR A 428 -13.65 6.03 0.16
N ALA A 429 -12.67 6.94 0.15
CA ALA A 429 -12.88 8.38 0.00
C ALA A 429 -12.67 8.83 -1.44
N THR A 430 -13.33 9.91 -1.84
CA THR A 430 -12.96 10.62 -3.05
C THR A 430 -11.93 11.70 -2.74
N VAL A 431 -10.83 11.71 -3.48
CA VAL A 431 -9.86 12.83 -3.42
C VAL A 431 -10.18 13.80 -4.54
N VAL A 432 -10.47 15.05 -4.17
CA VAL A 432 -10.81 16.12 -5.11
C VAL A 432 -9.78 17.23 -5.03
N TYR A 433 -9.07 17.45 -6.13
CA TYR A 433 -8.22 18.61 -6.34
C TYR A 433 -9.04 19.69 -7.04
N ASN A 434 -9.19 20.84 -6.39
CA ASN A 434 -9.86 22.03 -6.90
C ASN A 434 -8.86 23.20 -6.89
N GLY A 435 -8.79 24.00 -7.96
CA GLY A 435 -7.85 25.13 -7.98
C GLY A 435 -7.77 25.90 -9.30
N ASN A 436 -7.19 27.11 -9.23
CA ASN A 436 -7.00 28.03 -10.37
C ASN A 436 -5.57 28.60 -10.50
N SER A 437 -4.55 27.92 -9.99
CA SER A 437 -3.17 28.43 -9.99
C SER A 437 -2.11 27.42 -10.38
N ASN A 438 -1.00 27.98 -10.88
CA ASN A 438 0.29 27.34 -11.08
C ASN A 438 0.91 27.03 -9.71
N ASN A 439 0.78 25.80 -9.21
CA ASN A 439 1.47 25.37 -7.99
C ASN A 439 2.96 25.13 -8.33
N VAL A 440 3.75 26.22 -8.33
CA VAL A 440 5.17 26.23 -8.74
C VAL A 440 6.05 26.39 -7.50
N TYR A 441 6.43 25.23 -6.98
CA TYR A 441 7.58 24.86 -6.13
C TYR A 441 8.45 25.94 -5.49
N SER A 442 8.41 25.96 -4.15
CA SER A 442 9.61 26.10 -3.34
C SER A 442 10.09 24.71 -2.91
N ALA A 443 11.40 24.44 -2.98
CA ALA A 443 11.98 23.19 -2.52
C ALA A 443 11.72 23.03 -1.02
N VAL A 444 10.89 22.05 -0.64
CA VAL A 444 10.64 21.70 0.76
C VAL A 444 11.37 20.38 1.04
N SER A 445 12.14 20.34 2.11
CA SER A 445 12.79 19.13 2.57
C SER A 445 11.88 18.36 3.51
N CYS A 446 11.68 17.08 3.25
CA CYS A 446 11.01 16.15 4.15
C CYS A 446 12.08 15.27 4.82
N HIS A 447 12.24 15.31 6.15
CA HIS A 447 13.25 14.47 6.84
C HIS A 447 14.67 14.57 6.24
N GLY A 448 15.05 15.76 5.78
CA GLY A 448 16.35 16.01 5.11
C GLY A 448 16.44 15.52 3.65
N ILE A 449 15.38 14.94 3.09
CA ILE A 449 15.25 14.61 1.67
C ILE A 449 14.71 15.87 0.97
N SER A 450 15.61 16.58 0.29
CA SER A 450 15.25 17.72 -0.56
C SER A 450 14.80 17.22 -1.94
N ASP A 451 13.55 17.46 -2.31
CA ASP A 451 13.09 17.30 -3.68
C ASP A 451 13.05 18.69 -4.37
N PRO A 452 13.93 18.94 -5.35
CA PRO A 452 14.04 20.25 -5.99
C PRO A 452 12.88 20.58 -6.94
N ALA A 453 11.95 19.66 -7.22
CA ALA A 453 10.93 19.93 -8.23
C ALA A 453 9.56 19.28 -7.98
N GLY A 454 9.35 18.52 -6.89
CA GLY A 454 8.31 17.50 -6.85
C GLY A 454 7.50 17.31 -5.58
N TYR A 455 6.29 16.75 -5.69
CA TYR A 455 5.54 16.25 -4.52
C TYR A 455 5.81 14.76 -4.37
N PRO A 456 6.59 14.29 -3.38
CA PRO A 456 6.79 12.87 -3.15
C PRO A 456 5.59 12.26 -2.46
N SER A 457 4.49 12.14 -3.19
CA SER A 457 3.23 11.58 -2.71
C SER A 457 2.78 10.35 -3.48
N GLN A 458 2.10 9.44 -2.78
CA GLN A 458 1.27 8.41 -3.41
C GLN A 458 -0.16 8.55 -2.91
N VAL A 459 -1.11 8.73 -3.81
CA VAL A 459 -2.51 8.95 -3.48
C VAL A 459 -3.30 7.72 -3.93
N ILE A 460 -3.80 6.98 -2.95
CA ILE A 460 -4.61 5.78 -3.14
C ILE A 460 -6.00 6.09 -2.59
N SER A 461 -7.00 6.14 -3.44
CA SER A 461 -8.35 6.51 -3.03
C SER A 461 -9.44 5.75 -3.76
N TYR A 462 -10.69 5.89 -3.34
CA TYR A 462 -11.81 5.30 -4.07
C TYR A 462 -11.90 5.87 -5.49
N SER A 463 -11.91 7.21 -5.60
CA SER A 463 -11.86 7.90 -6.89
C SER A 463 -11.08 9.22 -6.78
N ILE A 464 -10.51 9.67 -7.89
CA ILE A 464 -9.69 10.89 -7.93
C ILE A 464 -10.29 11.85 -8.94
N LYS A 465 -10.47 13.11 -8.54
CA LYS A 465 -11.04 14.17 -9.39
C LYS A 465 -10.13 15.38 -9.39
N PHE A 466 -9.80 15.86 -10.58
CA PHE A 466 -9.15 17.15 -10.80
C PHE A 466 -10.16 18.09 -11.45
N ASN A 467 -10.40 19.26 -10.86
CA ASN A 467 -11.43 20.20 -11.31
C ASN A 467 -10.88 21.60 -11.53
N GLY A 468 -11.38 22.30 -12.54
CA GLY A 468 -11.02 23.68 -12.81
C GLY A 468 -9.71 23.80 -13.60
N ASN A 469 -8.85 24.73 -13.20
CA ASN A 469 -7.53 24.93 -13.81
C ASN A 469 -6.44 24.44 -12.83
N THR A 470 -6.65 23.27 -12.23
CA THR A 470 -5.70 22.70 -11.28
C THR A 470 -4.38 22.38 -11.95
N TYR A 471 -3.28 22.75 -11.32
CA TYR A 471 -1.95 22.26 -11.64
C TYR A 471 -1.50 21.34 -10.51
N THR A 472 -1.51 20.03 -10.76
CA THR A 472 -1.02 19.03 -9.82
C THR A 472 0.25 18.43 -10.39
N LYS A 473 1.30 18.39 -9.59
CA LYS A 473 2.50 17.64 -9.92
C LYS A 473 2.64 16.50 -8.90
N VAL A 474 3.42 15.45 -9.19
CA VAL A 474 3.83 14.41 -8.25
C VAL A 474 5.18 13.90 -8.72
N ASP A 475 6.16 13.82 -7.83
CA ASP A 475 7.46 13.20 -8.10
C ASP A 475 7.57 12.00 -7.18
N PHE A 476 7.16 10.85 -7.69
CA PHE A 476 7.08 9.64 -6.89
C PHE A 476 8.45 9.27 -6.31
N ASN A 477 8.53 9.19 -4.97
CA ASN A 477 9.74 8.79 -4.26
C ASN A 477 9.45 7.63 -3.28
N PRO A 478 9.97 6.42 -3.54
CA PRO A 478 9.70 5.26 -2.68
C PRO A 478 10.22 5.41 -1.24
N ASP A 479 11.18 6.31 -1.00
CA ASP A 479 11.76 6.51 0.34
C ASP A 479 10.84 7.32 1.26
N LEU A 480 9.88 8.06 0.70
CA LEU A 480 8.97 8.94 1.46
C LEU A 480 7.55 8.39 1.60
N ILE A 481 7.13 7.45 0.76
CA ILE A 481 5.76 6.90 0.74
C ILE A 481 5.59 5.71 1.67
N PHE A 482 4.40 5.49 2.20
CA PHE A 482 4.08 4.34 3.04
C PHE A 482 4.37 3.01 2.34
N THR A 483 5.05 2.12 3.05
CA THR A 483 5.35 0.78 2.57
C THR A 483 4.68 -0.21 3.49
N ALA A 484 3.77 -1.01 2.96
CA ALA A 484 3.21 -2.11 3.71
C ALA A 484 4.10 -3.33 3.58
N ASP A 485 4.09 -4.13 4.63
CA ASP A 485 4.72 -5.43 4.67
C ASP A 485 3.95 -6.39 3.76
N ALA A 486 4.51 -6.69 2.59
CA ALA A 486 3.97 -7.65 1.65
C ALA A 486 4.71 -9.00 1.81
N PRO A 487 3.99 -10.12 2.05
CA PRO A 487 4.60 -11.44 2.03
C PRO A 487 5.15 -11.73 0.63
N VAL A 488 6.41 -12.14 0.56
CA VAL A 488 7.05 -12.63 -0.65
C VAL A 488 7.42 -14.09 -0.43
N VAL A 489 7.02 -14.93 -1.40
CA VAL A 489 7.47 -16.31 -1.47
C VAL A 489 8.55 -16.42 -2.53
N GLU A 490 9.70 -16.98 -2.17
CA GLU A 490 10.83 -17.20 -3.07
C GLU A 490 11.28 -18.66 -2.99
N MET A 491 11.45 -19.31 -4.14
CA MET A 491 12.04 -20.65 -4.20
C MET A 491 13.56 -20.52 -4.06
N LEU A 492 14.16 -21.27 -3.13
CA LEU A 492 15.60 -21.26 -2.89
C LEU A 492 16.31 -22.48 -3.49
N LYS A 493 15.60 -23.59 -3.63
CA LYS A 493 16.15 -24.87 -4.06
C LYS A 493 15.11 -25.67 -4.83
#